data_AF-G8Y042-F1
#
_entry.id   AF-G8Y042-F1
#
_cell.length_a   1.000
_cell.length_b   1.000
_cell.length_c   1.000
_cell.angle_alpha   90.00
_cell.angle_beta   90.00
_cell.angle_gamma   90.00
#
_symmetry.space_group_name_H-M   'P 1'
#
loop_
_entity.id
_entity.type
_entity.pdbx_description
1 polymer ?
#
loop_
_entity_poly.entity_id
_entity_poly.type
_entity_poly.pdbx_seq_one_letter_code
_entity_poly.pdbx_strand_id
1 'polypeptide(L)'
;MIRICKAIRYQSCFHYSTKVGRTLASEKDLKSYLEKSTWKVADLVTHKQSDLNKINIDDNVIEKTLKCSGLEASSADPNSKQKLISSLKAQMCFVQHLYEDSEPSRSKDENKNNTIFRLIASDHKPEDPLTLEKLISDIEKLQSSVNASKGEEENSIDIETLNGKASYFTLEPKKTDTL
;
A
#
# COMPACT_ATOMS: atom_id res chain seq x y z
N MET A 1 9.20 42.05 -15.38
CA MET A 1 10.35 41.47 -14.64
C MET A 1 9.78 40.52 -13.58
N ILE A 2 9.61 39.23 -13.90
CA ILE A 2 8.89 38.27 -13.04
C ILE A 2 9.93 37.49 -12.22
N ARG A 3 9.93 37.67 -10.90
CA ARG A 3 10.76 36.89 -9.98
C ARG A 3 10.08 35.53 -9.76
N ILE A 4 10.65 34.49 -10.38
CA ILE A 4 10.27 33.10 -10.10
C ILE A 4 10.94 32.71 -8.78
N CYS A 5 10.17 32.71 -7.70
CA CYS A 5 10.61 32.15 -6.42
C CYS A 5 10.73 30.62 -6.55
N LYS A 6 11.95 30.12 -6.74
CA LYS A 6 12.28 28.70 -6.56
C LYS A 6 12.17 28.36 -5.08
N ALA A 7 11.01 27.88 -4.66
CA ALA A 7 10.87 27.20 -3.37
C ALA A 7 11.49 25.80 -3.51
N ILE A 8 12.80 25.69 -3.29
CA ILE A 8 13.48 24.40 -3.10
C ILE A 8 13.05 23.91 -1.73
N ARG A 9 12.04 23.02 -1.69
CA ARG A 9 11.70 22.28 -0.48
C ARG A 9 12.81 21.24 -0.27
N TYR A 10 13.74 21.53 0.63
CA TYR A 10 14.61 20.51 1.21
C TYR A 10 13.72 19.52 1.96
N GLN A 11 13.49 18.35 1.38
CA GLN A 11 13.04 17.19 2.15
C GLN A 11 14.28 16.55 2.76
N SER A 12 14.24 16.29 4.07
CA SER A 12 15.23 15.46 4.75
C SER A 12 15.19 14.06 4.15
N CYS A 13 16.17 13.73 3.32
CA CYS A 13 16.40 12.34 2.92
C CYS A 13 16.80 11.57 4.18
N PHE A 14 16.02 10.54 4.55
CA PHE A 14 16.41 9.57 5.57
C PHE A 14 17.67 8.86 5.09
N HIS A 15 18.85 9.36 5.50
CA HIS A 15 20.12 8.71 5.22
C HIS A 15 20.30 7.57 6.23
N TYR A 16 19.80 6.39 5.90
CA TYR A 16 20.20 5.17 6.62
C TYR A 16 21.66 4.89 6.28
N SER A 17 22.55 5.18 7.23
CA SER A 17 23.97 4.83 7.13
C SER A 17 24.12 3.33 7.39
N THR A 18 24.09 2.51 6.36
CA THR A 18 24.51 1.11 6.48
C THR A 18 26.03 1.07 6.70
N LYS A 19 26.47 0.40 7.78
CA LYS A 19 27.89 0.20 8.08
C LYS A 19 28.20 -1.28 7.95
N VAL A 20 29.14 -1.61 7.06
CA VAL A 20 29.68 -2.97 6.98
C VAL A 20 30.63 -3.16 8.17
N GLY A 21 30.32 -4.15 9.01
CA GLY A 21 31.15 -4.51 10.15
C GLY A 21 32.44 -5.22 9.75
N ARG A 22 33.31 -5.50 10.73
CA ARG A 22 34.52 -6.31 10.53
C ARG A 22 34.17 -7.79 10.27
N THR A 23 35.02 -8.48 9.52
CA THR A 23 34.93 -9.94 9.35
C THR A 23 35.13 -10.66 10.68
N LEU A 24 34.28 -11.63 11.00
CA LEU A 24 34.39 -12.46 12.19
C LEU A 24 35.30 -13.67 11.89
N ALA A 25 36.35 -13.88 12.68
CA ALA A 25 37.37 -14.89 12.42
C ALA A 25 37.17 -16.19 13.22
N SER A 26 36.47 -16.14 14.36
CA SER A 26 36.28 -17.28 15.25
C SER A 26 34.84 -17.41 15.76
N GLU A 27 34.42 -18.63 16.13
CA GLU A 27 33.14 -18.88 16.80
C GLU A 27 32.99 -18.06 18.09
N LYS A 28 34.09 -17.81 18.81
CA LYS A 28 34.10 -16.96 20.01
C LYS A 28 33.72 -15.52 19.69
N ASP A 29 34.16 -15.00 18.53
CA ASP A 29 33.83 -13.64 18.08
C ASP A 29 32.34 -13.53 17.72
N LEU A 30 31.77 -14.59 17.13
CA LEU A 30 30.35 -14.67 16.83
C LEU A 30 29.50 -14.68 18.10
N LYS A 31 29.84 -15.52 19.08
CA LYS A 31 29.12 -15.56 20.37
C LYS A 31 29.17 -14.21 21.08
N SER A 32 30.35 -13.60 21.15
CA SER A 32 30.52 -12.26 21.72
C SER A 32 29.71 -11.20 20.95
N TYR A 33 29.57 -11.31 19.63
CA TYR A 33 28.74 -10.40 18.84
C TYR A 33 27.24 -10.56 19.13
N LEU A 34 26.76 -11.80 19.24
CA LEU A 34 25.35 -12.11 19.52
C LEU A 34 24.95 -11.78 20.96
N GLU A 35 25.87 -11.88 21.91
CA GLU A 35 25.66 -11.53 23.32
C GLU A 35 25.67 -10.02 23.57
N LYS A 36 25.98 -9.20 22.57
CA LYS A 36 25.86 -7.74 22.69
C LYS A 36 24.41 -7.38 23.01
N SER A 37 24.24 -6.55 24.03
CA SER A 37 22.93 -5.97 24.34
C SER A 37 22.53 -5.02 23.22
N THR A 38 21.80 -5.55 22.25
CA THR A 38 21.13 -4.78 21.19
C THR A 38 19.64 -4.90 21.38
N TRP A 39 18.90 -3.84 21.05
CA TRP A 39 17.44 -3.90 21.09
C TRP A 39 16.90 -4.98 20.17
N LYS A 40 15.86 -5.68 20.63
CA LYS A 40 15.09 -6.58 19.78
C LYS A 40 14.15 -5.72 18.93
N VAL A 41 14.00 -6.09 17.66
CA VAL A 41 13.02 -5.44 16.78
C VAL A 41 11.61 -5.54 17.36
N ALA A 42 11.30 -6.67 18.02
CA ALA A 42 10.02 -6.85 18.72
C ALA A 42 9.76 -5.75 19.76
N ASP A 43 10.78 -5.38 20.55
CA ASP A 43 10.65 -4.35 21.60
C ASP A 43 10.49 -2.94 21.01
N LEU A 44 10.95 -2.73 19.78
CA LEU A 44 10.84 -1.45 19.07
C LEU A 44 9.44 -1.24 18.46
N VAL A 45 8.75 -2.31 18.11
CA VAL A 45 7.49 -2.27 17.35
C VAL A 45 6.28 -2.70 18.21
N THR A 46 6.49 -2.94 19.50
CA THR A 46 5.41 -3.22 20.45
C THR A 46 4.56 -1.98 20.72
N HIS A 47 3.24 -2.15 20.65
CA HIS A 47 2.26 -1.14 21.03
C HIS A 47 1.67 -1.44 22.41
N LYS A 48 1.34 -0.40 23.18
CA LYS A 48 0.64 -0.54 24.46
C LYS A 48 -0.87 -0.54 24.22
N GLN A 49 -1.64 -1.10 25.15
CA GLN A 49 -3.10 -1.02 25.11
C GLN A 49 -3.62 0.43 25.03
N SER A 50 -2.88 1.37 25.62
CA SER A 50 -3.17 2.80 25.52
C SER A 50 -3.12 3.33 24.09
N ASP A 51 -2.28 2.76 23.22
CA ASP A 51 -2.15 3.19 21.83
C ASP A 51 -3.29 2.66 20.98
N LEU A 52 -3.75 1.43 21.24
CA LEU A 52 -4.96 0.88 20.63
C LEU A 52 -6.22 1.68 21.00
N ASN A 53 -6.25 2.23 22.22
CA ASN A 53 -7.38 3.03 22.71
C ASN A 53 -7.45 4.43 22.07
N LYS A 54 -6.34 4.94 21.52
CA LYS A 54 -6.33 6.22 20.79
C LYS A 54 -7.05 6.09 19.44
N ILE A 55 -6.98 4.91 18.82
CA ILE A 55 -7.57 4.67 17.50
C ILE A 55 -9.07 4.39 17.68
N ASN A 56 -9.90 5.35 17.28
CA ASN A 56 -11.34 5.13 17.17
C ASN A 56 -11.69 4.64 15.76
N ILE A 57 -12.40 3.52 15.66
CA ILE A 57 -12.92 2.98 14.40
C ILE A 57 -14.41 2.76 14.59
N ASP A 58 -15.20 3.55 13.89
CA ASP A 58 -16.65 3.44 13.95
C ASP A 58 -17.14 2.27 13.10
N ASP A 59 -18.27 1.71 13.52
CA ASP A 59 -18.97 0.62 12.84
C ASP A 59 -19.24 0.87 11.36
N ASN A 60 -19.59 2.12 11.01
CA ASN A 60 -19.84 2.56 9.64
C ASN A 60 -18.57 2.49 8.77
N VAL A 61 -17.38 2.68 9.36
CA VAL A 61 -16.11 2.56 8.63
C VAL A 61 -15.91 1.12 8.20
N ILE A 62 -16.14 0.15 9.10
CA ILE A 62 -16.02 -1.27 8.80
C ILE A 62 -17.00 -1.68 7.70
N GLU A 63 -18.26 -1.25 7.79
CA GLU A 63 -19.27 -1.54 6.76
C GLU A 63 -18.87 -0.98 5.39
N LYS A 64 -18.36 0.26 5.35
CA LYS A 64 -17.83 0.85 4.11
C LYS A 64 -16.62 0.09 3.60
N THR A 65 -15.69 -0.30 4.46
CA THR A 65 -14.52 -1.09 4.06
C THR A 65 -14.93 -2.43 3.47
N LEU A 66 -15.85 -3.15 4.10
CA LEU A 66 -16.36 -4.42 3.57
C LEU A 66 -17.02 -4.22 2.20
N LYS A 67 -17.87 -3.20 2.06
CA LYS A 67 -18.52 -2.86 0.79
C LYS A 67 -17.51 -2.52 -0.31
N CYS A 68 -16.47 -1.73 0.00
CA CYS A 68 -15.40 -1.40 -0.94
C CYS A 68 -14.57 -2.62 -1.34
N SER A 69 -14.40 -3.59 -0.45
CA SER A 69 -13.73 -4.86 -0.72
C SER A 69 -14.59 -5.86 -1.51
N GLY A 70 -15.84 -5.51 -1.86
CA GLY A 70 -16.78 -6.43 -2.49
C GLY A 70 -17.23 -7.57 -1.56
N LEU A 71 -17.05 -7.40 -0.25
CA LEU A 71 -17.48 -8.37 0.77
C LEU A 71 -18.85 -7.96 1.30
N GLU A 72 -19.72 -8.95 1.50
CA GLU A 72 -21.00 -8.69 2.15
C GLU A 72 -20.76 -8.30 3.61
N ALA A 73 -21.34 -7.18 4.02
CA ALA A 73 -21.39 -6.80 5.43
C ALA A 73 -22.36 -7.76 6.12
N SER A 74 -21.87 -8.89 6.61
CA SER A 74 -22.68 -9.83 7.39
C SER A 74 -23.11 -9.11 8.67
N SER A 75 -24.31 -8.54 8.65
CA SER A 75 -24.96 -7.82 9.74
C SER A 75 -25.33 -8.72 10.93
N ALA A 76 -25.07 -10.02 10.83
CA ALA A 76 -25.65 -11.02 11.71
C ALA A 76 -24.82 -11.34 12.97
N ASP A 77 -23.50 -11.12 12.99
CA ASP A 77 -22.68 -11.42 14.17
C ASP A 77 -21.90 -10.21 14.71
N PRO A 78 -22.39 -9.56 15.78
CA PRO A 78 -21.68 -8.45 16.41
C PRO A 78 -20.28 -8.83 16.94
N ASN A 79 -20.05 -10.11 17.29
CA ASN A 79 -18.73 -10.56 17.74
C ASN A 79 -17.70 -10.56 16.60
N SER A 80 -18.11 -10.92 15.39
CA SER A 80 -17.24 -10.90 14.21
C SER A 80 -16.86 -9.47 13.82
N LYS A 81 -17.81 -8.52 13.91
CA LYS A 81 -17.52 -7.09 13.68
C LYS A 81 -16.51 -6.55 14.70
N GLN A 82 -16.65 -6.88 15.98
CA GLN A 82 -15.71 -6.46 17.01
C GLN A 82 -14.29 -7.03 16.79
N LYS A 83 -14.18 -8.27 16.30
CA LYS A 83 -12.89 -8.87 15.92
C LYS A 83 -12.24 -8.16 14.73
N LEU A 84 -13.04 -7.72 13.75
CA LEU A 84 -12.53 -6.93 12.63
C LEU A 84 -12.03 -5.57 13.11
N ILE A 85 -12.79 -4.90 13.99
CA ILE A 85 -12.37 -3.63 14.60
C ILE A 85 -11.06 -3.81 15.36
N SER A 86 -10.93 -4.82 16.22
CA SER A 86 -9.71 -5.03 17.00
C SER A 86 -8.50 -5.36 16.12
N SER A 87 -8.70 -6.18 15.09
CA SER A 87 -7.65 -6.54 14.13
C SER A 87 -7.19 -5.33 13.32
N LEU A 88 -8.14 -4.51 12.84
CA LEU A 88 -7.83 -3.29 12.09
C LEU A 88 -7.12 -2.26 12.97
N LYS A 89 -7.51 -2.11 14.24
CA LYS A 89 -6.80 -1.25 15.20
C LYS A 89 -5.35 -1.69 15.38
N ALA A 90 -5.10 -2.98 15.52
CA ALA A 90 -3.75 -3.51 15.65
C ALA A 90 -2.90 -3.23 14.39
N GLN A 91 -3.48 -3.43 13.20
CA GLN A 91 -2.84 -3.11 11.92
C GLN A 91 -2.53 -1.62 11.78
N MET A 92 -3.48 -0.75 12.10
CA MET A 92 -3.30 0.71 12.05
C MET A 92 -2.22 1.16 13.04
N CYS A 93 -2.20 0.60 14.25
CA CYS A 93 -1.18 0.91 15.25
C CYS A 93 0.22 0.45 14.80
N PHE A 94 0.32 -0.71 14.16
CA PHE A 94 1.57 -1.15 13.55
C PHE A 94 2.03 -0.18 12.45
N VAL A 95 1.14 0.18 11.54
CA VAL A 95 1.42 1.12 10.44
C VAL A 95 1.77 2.52 10.96
N GLN A 96 1.26 2.92 12.12
CA GLN A 96 1.61 4.19 12.77
C GLN A 96 3.12 4.33 13.02
N HIS A 97 3.85 3.24 13.24
CA HIS A 97 5.31 3.27 13.42
C HIS A 97 6.07 3.77 12.18
N LEU A 98 5.43 3.75 11.00
CA LEU A 98 6.01 4.32 9.76
C LEU A 98 5.96 5.85 9.72
N TYR A 99 5.19 6.46 10.63
CA TYR A 99 5.04 7.89 10.81
C TYR A 99 5.78 8.29 12.08
N GLU A 100 7.11 8.35 12.02
CA GLU A 100 7.93 8.84 13.13
C GLU A 100 7.48 10.23 13.61
N ASP A 101 7.65 10.48 14.92
CA ASP A 101 7.53 11.76 15.64
C ASP A 101 8.54 12.84 15.15
N SER A 102 8.82 12.91 13.85
CA SER A 102 9.83 13.80 13.27
C SER A 102 9.40 15.28 13.23
N GLU A 103 8.27 15.64 13.83
CA GLU A 103 7.81 17.02 13.95
C GLU A 103 7.19 17.24 15.34
N PRO A 104 7.91 17.83 16.32
CA PRO A 104 7.32 18.27 17.59
C PRO A 104 6.28 19.41 17.43
N SER A 105 5.90 19.76 16.19
CA SER A 105 5.01 20.87 15.85
C SER A 105 3.97 20.55 14.78
N ARG A 106 3.37 19.35 14.78
CA ARG A 106 2.08 19.16 14.12
C ARG A 106 0.98 18.95 15.15
N SER A 107 0.20 20.02 15.31
CA SER A 107 -1.07 20.04 16.00
C SER A 107 -1.89 18.78 15.73
N LYS A 108 -2.53 18.32 16.82
CA LYS A 108 -3.53 17.27 16.93
C LYS A 108 -4.72 17.47 15.96
N ASP A 109 -4.50 17.24 14.68
CA ASP A 109 -5.59 17.07 13.71
C ASP A 109 -5.55 15.65 13.19
N GLU A 110 -6.21 14.74 13.89
CA GLU A 110 -6.40 13.32 13.53
C GLU A 110 -7.26 13.11 12.26
N ASN A 111 -7.47 14.16 11.45
CA ASN A 111 -8.40 14.15 10.32
C ASN A 111 -7.72 14.31 8.95
N LYS A 112 -6.41 13.98 8.84
CA LYS A 112 -5.64 14.07 7.58
C LYS A 112 -5.29 12.71 6.95
N ASN A 113 -6.04 11.66 7.28
CA ASN A 113 -5.87 10.32 6.69
C ASN A 113 -6.20 10.25 5.18
N ASN A 114 -6.88 11.25 4.60
CA ASN A 114 -7.32 11.20 3.20
C ASN A 114 -6.30 11.64 2.14
N THR A 115 -5.11 12.11 2.51
CA THR A 115 -4.18 12.74 1.54
C THR A 115 -2.79 12.11 1.45
N ILE A 116 -2.51 11.06 2.21
CA ILE A 116 -1.12 10.58 2.39
C ILE A 116 -1.00 9.10 2.05
N PHE A 117 -1.39 8.74 0.82
CA PHE A 117 -0.62 7.72 0.13
C PHE A 117 0.77 8.31 -0.07
N ARG A 118 1.74 7.79 0.68
CA ARG A 118 3.13 8.21 0.62
C ARG A 118 3.69 7.80 -0.74
N LEU A 119 3.55 8.68 -1.74
CA LEU A 119 4.35 8.64 -2.95
C LEU A 119 5.80 8.83 -2.51
N ILE A 120 6.51 7.73 -2.29
CA ILE A 120 7.96 7.75 -2.08
C ILE A 120 8.55 8.19 -3.42
N ALA A 121 8.77 9.49 -3.58
CA ALA A 121 9.37 10.08 -4.77
C ALA A 121 10.79 9.53 -5.06
N SER A 122 11.38 8.80 -4.10
CA SER A 122 12.69 8.15 -4.23
C SER A 122 12.67 6.80 -4.96
N ASP A 123 11.51 6.14 -5.11
CA ASP A 123 11.42 4.85 -5.82
C ASP A 123 11.05 5.02 -7.30
N HIS A 124 10.54 6.19 -7.68
CA HIS A 124 10.45 6.55 -9.10
C HIS A 124 11.84 6.93 -9.59
N LYS A 125 12.57 5.97 -10.16
CA LYS A 125 13.46 6.34 -11.27
C LYS A 125 12.54 6.97 -12.32
N PRO A 126 12.68 8.25 -12.65
CA PRO A 126 11.92 8.80 -13.75
C PRO A 126 12.29 7.96 -14.97
N GLU A 127 11.30 7.29 -15.55
CA GLU A 127 11.52 6.62 -16.83
C GLU A 127 11.99 7.67 -17.84
N ASP A 128 12.81 7.23 -18.80
CA ASP A 128 13.24 8.11 -19.87
C ASP A 128 12.00 8.75 -20.51
N PRO A 129 11.96 10.09 -20.62
CA PRO A 129 10.78 10.78 -21.07
C PRO A 129 10.39 10.30 -22.47
N LEU A 130 9.11 9.99 -22.67
CA LEU A 130 8.59 9.59 -23.97
C LEU A 130 8.74 10.76 -24.95
N THR A 131 9.65 10.63 -25.91
CA THR A 131 9.85 11.62 -26.97
C THR A 131 8.79 11.47 -28.04
N LEU A 132 8.51 12.55 -28.78
CA LEU A 132 7.58 12.52 -29.91
C LEU A 132 8.00 11.50 -30.98
N GLU A 133 9.31 11.41 -31.26
CA GLU A 133 9.88 10.43 -32.20
C GLU A 133 9.62 8.99 -31.76
N LYS A 134 9.82 8.71 -30.46
CA LYS A 134 9.55 7.39 -29.88
C LYS A 134 8.06 7.05 -29.95
N LEU A 135 7.19 8.00 -29.60
CA LEU A 135 5.74 7.83 -29.71
C LEU A 135 5.29 7.52 -31.14
N ILE A 136 5.77 8.26 -32.14
CA ILE A 136 5.42 8.03 -33.55
C ILE A 136 5.91 6.65 -34.00
N SER A 137 7.17 6.31 -33.71
CA SER A 137 7.74 4.98 -33.99
C SER A 137 6.91 3.86 -33.35
N ASP A 138 6.46 4.04 -32.11
CA ASP A 138 5.69 3.02 -31.39
C ASP A 138 4.30 2.85 -32.03
N ILE A 139 3.64 3.93 -32.44
CA ILE A 139 2.35 3.89 -33.16
C ILE A 139 2.49 3.13 -34.48
N GLU A 140 3.53 3.41 -35.26
CA GLU A 140 3.78 2.74 -36.54
C GLU A 140 4.00 1.22 -36.38
N LYS A 141 4.57 0.80 -35.23
CA LYS A 141 4.85 -0.60 -34.94
C LYS A 141 3.68 -1.36 -34.32
N LEU A 142 2.61 -0.69 -33.87
CA LEU A 142 1.49 -1.31 -33.15
C LEU A 142 0.91 -2.53 -33.86
N GLN A 143 0.66 -2.43 -35.17
CA GLN A 143 0.08 -3.52 -35.96
C GLN A 143 1.00 -4.74 -36.05
N SER A 144 2.31 -4.52 -36.13
CA SER A 144 3.32 -5.59 -36.13
C SER A 144 3.61 -6.16 -34.74
N SER A 145 3.14 -5.49 -33.69
CA SER A 145 3.35 -5.89 -32.29
C SER A 145 2.19 -6.67 -31.67
N VAL A 146 1.12 -6.94 -32.44
CA VAL A 146 -0.01 -7.76 -31.99
C VAL A 146 0.53 -9.13 -31.56
N ASN A 147 0.26 -9.50 -30.31
CA ASN A 147 0.83 -10.68 -29.70
C ASN A 147 -0.24 -11.76 -29.46
N ALA A 148 -0.21 -12.82 -30.27
CA ALA A 148 -1.10 -13.97 -30.14
C ALA A 148 -1.05 -14.63 -28.74
N SER A 149 0.13 -14.68 -28.10
CA SER A 149 0.31 -15.29 -26.77
C SER A 149 -0.40 -14.52 -25.65
N LYS A 150 -0.71 -13.23 -25.89
CA LYS A 150 -1.45 -12.38 -24.96
C LYS A 150 -2.95 -12.33 -25.25
N GLY A 151 -3.40 -13.01 -26.33
CA GLY A 151 -4.78 -12.97 -26.76
C GLY A 151 -5.20 -11.66 -27.43
N GLU A 152 -4.25 -10.93 -28.04
CA GLU A 152 -4.51 -9.65 -28.73
C GLU A 152 -5.01 -9.84 -30.17
N GLU A 153 -4.92 -11.05 -30.71
CA GLU A 153 -5.48 -11.39 -32.02
C GLU A 153 -6.99 -11.66 -31.93
N GLU A 154 -7.72 -11.26 -32.97
CA GLU A 154 -9.16 -11.49 -33.03
C GLU A 154 -9.48 -13.00 -32.94
N ASN A 155 -10.46 -13.36 -32.11
CA ASN A 155 -10.87 -14.75 -31.86
C ASN A 155 -9.78 -15.67 -31.26
N SER A 156 -8.67 -15.13 -30.76
CA SER A 156 -7.64 -15.91 -30.07
C SER A 156 -8.06 -16.40 -28.68
N ILE A 157 -9.07 -15.76 -28.08
CA ILE A 157 -9.69 -16.16 -26.81
C ILE A 157 -11.17 -16.44 -27.05
N ASP A 158 -11.61 -17.64 -26.71
CA ASP A 158 -13.02 -17.99 -26.69
C ASP A 158 -13.68 -17.58 -25.36
N ILE A 159 -14.41 -16.46 -25.38
CA ILE A 159 -15.10 -15.91 -24.21
C ILE A 159 -16.19 -16.87 -23.71
N GLU A 160 -16.80 -17.67 -24.58
CA GLU A 160 -17.87 -18.60 -24.19
C GLU A 160 -17.32 -19.72 -23.29
N THR A 161 -16.10 -20.17 -23.54
CA THR A 161 -15.42 -21.14 -22.66
C THR A 161 -15.06 -20.56 -21.29
N LEU A 162 -14.73 -19.26 -21.22
CA LEU A 162 -14.38 -18.59 -19.97
C LEU A 162 -15.62 -18.27 -19.11
N ASN A 163 -16.70 -17.86 -19.77
CA ASN A 163 -17.95 -17.44 -19.11
C ASN A 163 -18.94 -18.61 -18.93
N GLY A 164 -18.71 -19.75 -19.60
CA GLY A 164 -19.45 -21.01 -19.47
C GLY A 164 -20.86 -21.02 -20.04
N LYS A 165 -21.37 -19.89 -20.57
CA LYS A 165 -22.77 -19.78 -21.04
C LYS A 165 -22.99 -18.89 -22.26
N ALA A 166 -22.29 -17.76 -22.38
CA ALA A 166 -22.54 -16.77 -23.42
C ALA A 166 -21.29 -15.91 -23.74
N SER A 167 -21.26 -15.35 -24.95
CA SER A 167 -20.23 -14.40 -25.41
C SER A 167 -20.31 -13.01 -24.77
N TYR A 168 -21.32 -12.78 -23.91
CA TYR A 168 -21.51 -11.55 -23.15
C TYR A 168 -21.49 -11.81 -21.64
N PHE A 169 -20.91 -10.89 -20.87
CA PHE A 169 -20.95 -10.94 -19.42
C PHE A 169 -22.35 -10.60 -18.90
N THR A 170 -22.91 -11.47 -18.07
CA THR A 170 -24.20 -11.25 -17.40
C THR A 170 -23.98 -10.93 -15.93
N LEU A 171 -24.63 -9.89 -15.44
CA LEU A 171 -24.67 -9.56 -14.01
C LEU A 171 -26.07 -9.83 -13.49
N GLU A 172 -26.17 -10.65 -12.46
CA GLU A 172 -27.43 -10.82 -11.73
C GLU A 172 -27.68 -9.55 -10.90
N PRO A 173 -28.88 -8.95 -11.00
CA PRO A 173 -29.20 -7.81 -10.15
C PRO A 173 -29.14 -8.24 -8.68
N LYS A 174 -28.55 -7.39 -7.83
CA LYS A 174 -28.55 -7.64 -6.38
C LYS A 174 -30.01 -7.77 -5.95
N LYS A 175 -30.38 -8.92 -5.36
CA LYS A 175 -31.69 -9.09 -4.73
C LYS A 175 -31.83 -8.00 -3.67
N THR A 176 -32.60 -6.96 -3.98
CA THR A 176 -33.02 -5.99 -2.99
C THR A 176 -34.07 -6.69 -2.15
N ASP A 177 -33.76 -6.93 -0.87
CA ASP A 177 -34.79 -7.25 0.10
C ASP A 177 -35.77 -6.07 0.10
N THR A 178 -36.95 -6.28 -0.50
CA THR A 178 -38.08 -5.37 -0.38
C THR A 178 -38.43 -5.25 1.10
N LEU A 179 -38.42 -4.02 1.60
CA LEU A 179 -38.91 -3.63 2.93
C LEU A 179 -40.34 -4.11 3.18
#